data_AF-A0A366SB95-F1
#
_entry.id   AF-A0A366SB95-F1
#
_cell.length_a   1.000
_cell.length_b   1.000
_cell.length_c   1.000
_cell.angle_alpha   90.00
_cell.angle_beta   90.00
_cell.angle_gamma   90.00
#
_symmetry.space_group_name_H-M   'P 1'
#
loop_
_entity.id
_entity.type
_entity.pdbx_description
1 polymer ?
#
loop_
_entity_poly.entity_id
_entity_poly.type
_entity_poly.pdbx_seq_one_letter_code
_entity_poly.pdbx_strand_id
1 'polypeptide(L)'
;MSQHVFQALPYDIHFEIAKHMPYNEILKLAATNRHFRRALNPRAILGAEEALEFVTERDGLLRKIGHELFACSNCLRLLPKKKFIKTNSFYDISWSARFCLDCTGTLKTHRHLVSVADADGNLRYYFCHNCGEYRTESEKCQGKRIDSDTKKAEVAEALALCAKPRRERQGIENLPVHILAKISSFLGFTDVLHLAQVSRTLNDTVKPNQWIPLHARYQYVHEKWTKDVQNTKFDKISAFPCYVCCRIYPKKKFTEKHIDMVQETPETIWKMRCHHCVWRMGISPMSVVRIEHRRREMCETCGCIKYARDTCGRCLELYIEGTIDRKTLHPQEGEVEESLLLLEGLFIQEIEEGDEKGKRDSLDSGVCLQEG
;
A
#
# COMPACT_ATOMS: atom_id res chain seq x y z
N MET A 1 -8.31 35.99 -10.45
CA MET A 1 -9.67 35.55 -10.87
C MET A 1 -9.47 34.20 -11.57
N SER A 2 -9.87 33.04 -11.05
CA SER A 2 -11.25 32.50 -11.24
C SER A 2 -11.49 31.15 -10.53
N GLN A 3 -10.83 30.79 -9.41
CA GLN A 3 -11.22 29.57 -8.67
C GLN A 3 -12.65 29.62 -8.08
N HIS A 4 -13.23 30.82 -7.95
CA HIS A 4 -14.56 31.04 -7.41
C HIS A 4 -15.72 30.84 -8.40
N VAL A 5 -15.51 31.00 -9.72
CA VAL A 5 -16.63 30.97 -10.68
C VAL A 5 -17.13 29.55 -10.91
N PHE A 6 -16.20 28.59 -11.06
CA PHE A 6 -16.57 27.19 -11.28
C PHE A 6 -17.14 26.53 -10.02
N GLN A 7 -16.63 26.86 -8.82
CA GLN A 7 -17.18 26.36 -7.55
C GLN A 7 -18.58 26.89 -7.24
N ALA A 8 -18.95 28.06 -7.78
CA ALA A 8 -20.25 28.68 -7.57
C ALA A 8 -21.36 28.12 -8.48
N LEU A 9 -21.02 27.23 -9.42
CA LEU A 9 -22.03 26.60 -10.28
C LEU A 9 -22.95 25.67 -9.46
N PRO A 10 -24.22 25.52 -9.86
CA PRO A 10 -25.11 24.51 -9.31
C PRO A 10 -24.56 23.09 -9.51
N TYR A 11 -24.93 22.20 -8.57
CA TYR A 11 -24.53 20.78 -8.59
C TYR A 11 -24.82 20.10 -9.93
N ASP A 12 -25.97 20.41 -10.53
CA ASP A 12 -26.46 19.83 -11.77
C ASP A 12 -25.52 20.18 -12.94
N ILE A 13 -24.96 21.39 -12.94
CA ILE A 13 -23.98 21.83 -13.94
C ILE A 13 -22.63 21.13 -13.69
N HIS A 14 -22.20 20.98 -12.43
CA HIS A 14 -21.00 20.18 -12.13
C HIS A 14 -21.15 18.74 -12.60
N PHE A 15 -22.34 18.16 -12.44
CA PHE A 15 -22.65 16.80 -12.86
C PHE A 15 -22.60 16.64 -14.37
N GLU A 16 -23.26 17.53 -15.13
CA GLU A 16 -23.22 17.50 -16.60
C GLU A 16 -21.81 17.72 -17.16
N ILE A 17 -21.03 18.65 -16.60
CA ILE A 17 -19.64 18.84 -17.02
C ILE A 17 -18.80 17.60 -16.68
N ALA A 18 -19.04 16.97 -15.53
CA ALA A 18 -18.30 15.79 -15.12
C ALA A 18 -18.60 14.54 -15.95
N LYS A 19 -19.79 14.39 -16.54
CA LYS A 19 -20.08 13.32 -17.51
C LYS A 19 -19.19 13.37 -18.75
N HIS A 20 -18.75 14.57 -19.14
CA HIS A 20 -17.89 14.76 -20.32
C HIS A 20 -16.40 14.74 -19.98
N MET A 21 -16.03 14.58 -18.70
CA MET A 21 -14.64 14.49 -18.27
C MET A 21 -14.21 13.03 -18.12
N PRO A 22 -12.97 12.67 -18.51
CA PRO A 22 -12.44 11.35 -18.22
C PRO A 22 -12.32 11.11 -16.70
N TYR A 23 -12.44 9.85 -16.26
CA TYR A 23 -12.47 9.46 -14.83
C TYR A 23 -11.28 10.04 -14.03
N ASN A 24 -10.09 10.10 -14.63
CA ASN A 24 -8.89 10.64 -14.00
C ASN A 24 -9.00 12.15 -13.68
N GLU A 25 -9.64 12.93 -14.55
CA GLU A 25 -9.84 14.37 -14.38
C GLU A 25 -10.90 14.66 -13.33
N ILE A 26 -11.98 13.88 -13.28
CA ILE A 26 -12.98 13.97 -12.19
C ILE A 26 -12.31 13.71 -10.83
N LEU A 27 -11.44 12.69 -10.74
CA LEU A 27 -10.68 12.41 -9.53
C LEU A 27 -9.73 13.55 -9.14
N LYS A 28 -9.00 14.12 -10.11
CA LYS A 28 -8.10 15.26 -9.86
C LYS A 28 -8.90 16.46 -9.35
N LEU A 29 -10.03 16.77 -9.99
CA LEU A 29 -10.91 17.86 -9.61
C LEU A 29 -11.51 17.65 -8.21
N ALA A 30 -11.99 16.44 -7.91
CA ALA A 30 -12.45 16.06 -6.58
C ALA A 30 -11.35 16.15 -5.51
N ALA A 31 -10.07 15.98 -5.88
CA ALA A 31 -8.95 16.11 -4.96
C ALA A 31 -8.57 17.57 -4.65
N THR A 32 -8.98 18.54 -5.48
CA THR A 32 -8.59 19.95 -5.29
C THR A 32 -9.19 20.60 -4.05
N ASN A 33 -10.44 20.27 -3.68
CA ASN A 33 -11.08 20.82 -2.49
C ASN A 33 -12.24 19.95 -1.96
N ARG A 34 -12.69 20.27 -0.73
CA ARG A 34 -13.76 19.54 -0.04
C ARG A 34 -15.12 19.63 -0.74
N HIS A 35 -15.42 20.73 -1.43
CA HIS A 35 -16.67 20.93 -2.14
C HIS A 35 -16.77 19.96 -3.32
N PHE A 36 -15.79 19.96 -4.23
CA PHE A 36 -15.74 19.00 -5.34
C PHE A 36 -15.62 17.57 -4.87
N ARG A 37 -14.89 17.28 -3.79
CA ARG A 37 -14.85 15.93 -3.22
C ARG A 37 -16.23 15.39 -2.84
N ARG A 38 -17.14 16.27 -2.40
CA ARG A 38 -18.51 15.91 -2.03
C ARG A 38 -19.42 15.89 -3.24
N ALA A 39 -19.28 16.87 -4.12
CA ALA A 39 -20.15 17.04 -5.28
C ALA A 39 -19.85 15.99 -6.37
N LEU A 40 -18.56 15.76 -6.63
CA LEU A 40 -18.07 14.89 -7.69
C LEU A 40 -17.72 13.51 -7.15
N ASN A 41 -18.74 12.71 -6.84
CA ASN A 41 -18.53 11.30 -6.56
C ASN A 41 -18.40 10.54 -7.89
N PRO A 42 -17.20 10.03 -8.27
CA PRO A 42 -17.01 9.38 -9.57
C PRO A 42 -17.92 8.17 -9.78
N ARG A 43 -18.35 7.51 -8.69
CA ARG A 43 -19.28 6.37 -8.76
C ARG A 43 -20.73 6.76 -9.05
N ALA A 44 -21.08 8.01 -8.78
CA ALA A 44 -22.42 8.54 -9.05
C ALA A 44 -22.47 9.22 -10.42
N ILE A 45 -21.32 9.68 -10.93
CA ILE A 45 -21.22 10.42 -12.20
C ILE A 45 -20.99 9.50 -13.38
N LEU A 46 -20.10 8.51 -13.25
CA LEU A 46 -19.71 7.63 -14.35
C LEU A 46 -20.45 6.30 -14.29
N GLY A 47 -20.57 5.66 -15.45
CA GLY A 47 -21.14 4.32 -15.58
C GLY A 47 -20.31 3.29 -14.81
N ALA A 48 -20.96 2.18 -14.41
CA ALA A 48 -20.27 1.10 -13.71
C ALA A 48 -19.11 0.50 -14.55
N GLU A 49 -19.26 0.49 -15.88
CA GLU A 49 -18.28 -0.04 -16.83
C GLU A 49 -17.02 0.86 -16.91
N GLU A 50 -17.19 2.17 -17.12
CA GLU A 50 -16.09 3.14 -17.18
C GLU A 50 -15.28 3.17 -15.88
N ALA A 51 -15.97 3.09 -14.75
CA ALA A 51 -15.33 3.05 -13.44
C ALA A 51 -14.57 1.73 -13.21
N LEU A 52 -15.06 0.62 -13.74
CA LEU A 52 -14.37 -0.68 -13.70
C LEU A 52 -13.14 -0.71 -14.61
N GLU A 53 -13.24 -0.14 -15.81
CA GLU A 53 -12.13 -0.02 -16.76
C GLU A 53 -10.97 0.79 -16.16
N PHE A 54 -11.26 2.00 -15.64
CA PHE A 54 -10.26 2.82 -14.97
C PHE A 54 -9.59 2.09 -13.80
N VAL A 55 -10.38 1.42 -12.96
CA VAL A 55 -9.86 0.69 -11.80
C VAL A 55 -9.01 -0.50 -12.21
N THR A 56 -9.34 -1.16 -13.33
CA THR A 56 -8.57 -2.27 -13.92
C THR A 56 -7.23 -1.79 -14.47
N GLU A 57 -7.23 -0.69 -15.22
CA GLU A 57 -6.01 -0.05 -15.72
C GLU A 57 -5.08 0.35 -14.56
N ARG A 58 -5.66 0.99 -13.52
CA ARG A 58 -4.92 1.37 -12.31
C ARG A 58 -4.37 0.18 -11.53
N ASP A 59 -5.11 -0.93 -11.42
CA ASP A 59 -4.62 -2.17 -10.82
C ASP A 59 -3.38 -2.69 -11.55
N GLY A 60 -3.43 -2.75 -12.89
CA GLY A 60 -2.31 -3.15 -13.73
C GLY A 60 -1.09 -2.26 -13.55
N LEU A 61 -1.27 -0.94 -13.61
CA LEU A 61 -0.19 0.02 -13.41
C LEU A 61 0.45 -0.13 -12.02
N LEU A 62 -0.35 -0.14 -10.96
CA LEU A 62 0.14 -0.29 -9.58
C LEU A 62 1.00 -1.55 -9.41
N ARG A 63 0.60 -2.66 -10.03
CA ARG A 63 1.40 -3.90 -10.01
C ARG A 63 2.72 -3.75 -10.76
N LYS A 64 2.71 -3.14 -11.95
CA LYS A 64 3.93 -2.87 -12.75
C LYS A 64 4.96 -2.05 -11.96
N ILE A 65 4.50 -1.07 -11.18
CA ILE A 65 5.37 -0.23 -10.34
C ILE A 65 5.62 -0.81 -8.93
N GLY A 66 5.13 -2.02 -8.65
CA GLY A 66 5.44 -2.78 -7.43
C GLY A 66 4.63 -2.39 -6.19
N HIS A 67 3.45 -1.78 -6.35
CA HIS A 67 2.47 -1.58 -5.28
C HIS A 67 1.63 -2.84 -5.06
N GLU A 68 1.29 -3.13 -3.80
CA GLU A 68 0.50 -4.31 -3.40
C GLU A 68 -0.97 -3.96 -3.15
N LEU A 69 -1.54 -3.14 -4.03
CA LEU A 69 -2.95 -2.77 -3.98
C LEU A 69 -3.66 -3.36 -5.18
N PHE A 70 -4.79 -3.97 -4.90
CA PHE A 70 -5.57 -4.78 -5.82
C PHE A 70 -6.99 -4.23 -5.88
N ALA A 71 -7.52 -4.07 -7.08
CA ALA A 71 -8.88 -3.62 -7.31
C ALA A 71 -9.91 -4.69 -6.93
N CYS A 72 -11.02 -4.26 -6.31
CA CYS A 72 -12.25 -5.02 -6.21
C CYS A 72 -13.20 -4.64 -7.35
N SER A 73 -13.65 -5.59 -8.16
CA SER A 73 -14.55 -5.36 -9.29
C SER A 73 -15.95 -4.89 -8.87
N ASN A 74 -16.40 -5.21 -7.64
CA ASN A 74 -17.72 -4.81 -7.16
C ASN A 74 -17.68 -3.42 -6.49
N CYS A 75 -16.85 -3.27 -5.45
CA CYS A 75 -16.82 -2.00 -4.71
C CYS A 75 -15.79 -1.02 -5.24
N LEU A 76 -15.04 -1.32 -6.30
CA LEU A 76 -14.08 -0.41 -6.96
C LEU A 76 -13.01 0.18 -6.02
N ARG A 77 -12.71 -0.51 -4.91
CA ARG A 77 -11.68 -0.09 -3.94
C ARG A 77 -10.38 -0.83 -4.25
N LEU A 78 -9.29 -0.09 -4.20
CA LEU A 78 -7.93 -0.63 -4.17
C LEU A 78 -7.61 -1.05 -2.73
N LEU A 79 -7.39 -2.35 -2.51
CA LEU A 79 -7.18 -2.94 -1.18
C LEU A 79 -5.94 -3.85 -1.18
N PRO A 80 -5.32 -4.10 -0.01
CA PRO A 80 -4.24 -5.07 0.10
C PRO A 80 -4.69 -6.49 -0.29
N LYS A 81 -3.77 -7.30 -0.81
CA LYS A 81 -4.03 -8.67 -1.28
C LYS A 81 -4.76 -9.56 -0.25
N LYS A 82 -4.34 -9.53 1.02
CA LYS A 82 -5.01 -10.21 2.15
C LYS A 82 -6.51 -9.93 2.34
N LYS A 83 -7.06 -8.89 1.70
CA LYS A 83 -8.50 -8.54 1.75
C LYS A 83 -9.33 -9.24 0.68
N PHE A 84 -8.72 -10.14 -0.09
CA PHE A 84 -9.38 -10.90 -1.13
C PHE A 84 -9.25 -12.40 -0.88
N ILE A 85 -10.15 -13.17 -1.49
CA ILE A 85 -10.07 -14.63 -1.53
C ILE A 85 -9.13 -15.05 -2.67
N LYS A 86 -8.42 -16.15 -2.47
CA LYS A 86 -7.57 -16.73 -3.51
C LYS A 86 -8.41 -17.19 -4.70
N THR A 87 -8.08 -16.69 -5.89
CA THR A 87 -8.64 -17.13 -7.16
C THR A 87 -7.52 -17.62 -8.08
N ASN A 88 -7.84 -18.47 -9.07
CA ASN A 88 -6.84 -19.06 -9.97
C ASN A 88 -6.14 -18.00 -10.83
N SER A 89 -6.86 -16.95 -11.26
CA SER A 89 -6.31 -15.81 -11.99
C SER A 89 -6.36 -14.54 -11.14
N PHE A 90 -5.81 -14.61 -9.91
CA PHE A 90 -5.89 -13.47 -8.99
C PHE A 90 -5.32 -12.19 -9.58
N TYR A 91 -4.26 -12.27 -10.37
CA TYR A 91 -3.58 -11.11 -10.93
C TYR A 91 -4.27 -10.55 -12.18
N ASP A 92 -5.17 -11.28 -12.81
CA ASP A 92 -5.81 -10.81 -14.04
C ASP A 92 -7.31 -10.59 -13.83
N ILE A 93 -7.67 -9.32 -13.62
CA ILE A 93 -9.04 -8.92 -13.33
C ILE A 93 -9.92 -8.94 -14.59
N SER A 94 -9.34 -8.86 -15.79
CA SER A 94 -10.12 -8.97 -17.04
C SER A 94 -10.52 -10.42 -17.31
N TRP A 95 -9.79 -11.40 -16.76
CA TRP A 95 -10.10 -12.82 -16.88
C TRP A 95 -11.00 -13.33 -15.76
N SER A 96 -10.93 -12.71 -14.56
CA SER A 96 -11.80 -13.09 -13.45
C SER A 96 -12.09 -11.89 -12.55
N ALA A 97 -13.38 -11.59 -12.37
CA ALA A 97 -13.82 -10.56 -11.45
C ALA A 97 -13.28 -10.86 -10.04
N ARG A 98 -12.68 -9.84 -9.41
CA ARG A 98 -12.04 -9.98 -8.10
C ARG A 98 -12.91 -9.29 -7.05
N PHE A 99 -13.40 -10.03 -6.06
CA PHE A 99 -14.22 -9.46 -4.98
C PHE A 99 -13.46 -9.48 -3.64
N CYS A 100 -13.48 -8.34 -2.94
CA CYS A 100 -12.96 -8.28 -1.58
C CYS A 100 -13.87 -9.09 -0.63
N LEU A 101 -13.32 -9.53 0.50
CA LEU A 101 -14.04 -10.34 1.49
C LEU A 101 -15.40 -9.76 1.88
N ASP A 102 -15.50 -8.43 2.01
CA ASP A 102 -16.77 -7.75 2.32
C ASP A 102 -17.79 -7.92 1.20
N CYS A 103 -17.41 -7.66 -0.06
CA CYS A 103 -18.29 -7.81 -1.23
C CYS A 103 -18.69 -9.26 -1.44
N THR A 104 -17.74 -10.17 -1.35
CA THR A 104 -17.97 -11.61 -1.41
C THR A 104 -18.96 -12.06 -0.32
N GLY A 105 -18.89 -11.44 0.86
CA GLY A 105 -19.79 -11.72 1.97
C GLY A 105 -21.22 -11.24 1.70
N THR A 106 -21.34 -10.00 1.21
CA THR A 106 -22.63 -9.43 0.78
C THR A 106 -23.28 -10.26 -0.34
N LEU A 107 -22.49 -10.70 -1.32
CA LEU A 107 -22.93 -11.51 -2.46
C LEU A 107 -23.12 -12.99 -2.11
N LYS A 108 -22.76 -13.42 -0.89
CA LYS A 108 -22.86 -14.81 -0.41
C LYS A 108 -22.26 -15.86 -1.35
N THR A 109 -21.14 -15.54 -2.01
CA THR A 109 -20.61 -16.38 -3.11
C THR A 109 -20.00 -17.71 -2.67
N HIS A 110 -19.73 -17.91 -1.37
CA HIS A 110 -19.14 -19.14 -0.84
C HIS A 110 -20.10 -19.87 0.08
N ARG A 111 -19.90 -21.18 0.26
CA ARG A 111 -20.74 -22.03 1.11
C ARG A 111 -20.60 -21.67 2.60
N HIS A 112 -21.68 -21.87 3.34
CA HIS A 112 -21.75 -21.62 4.78
C HIS A 112 -20.71 -22.45 5.55
N LEU A 113 -19.90 -21.76 6.36
CA LEU A 113 -18.82 -22.28 7.22
C LEU A 113 -17.82 -23.20 6.52
N VAL A 114 -17.66 -23.05 5.20
CA VAL A 114 -16.57 -23.67 4.45
C VAL A 114 -15.38 -22.74 4.43
N SER A 115 -14.18 -23.30 4.63
CA SER A 115 -12.96 -22.50 4.63
C SER A 115 -12.58 -22.05 3.22
N VAL A 116 -12.14 -20.80 3.12
CA VAL A 116 -11.54 -20.20 1.94
C VAL A 116 -10.20 -19.59 2.31
N ALA A 117 -9.20 -19.75 1.46
CA ALA A 117 -7.91 -19.12 1.67
C ALA A 117 -7.97 -17.65 1.23
N ASP A 118 -7.31 -16.78 1.99
CA ASP A 118 -6.99 -15.44 1.51
C ASP A 118 -6.07 -15.51 0.29
N ALA A 119 -6.02 -14.45 -0.50
CA ALA A 119 -5.23 -14.43 -1.73
C ALA A 119 -3.71 -14.58 -1.48
N ASP A 120 -3.26 -14.30 -0.26
CA ASP A 120 -1.88 -14.55 0.16
C ASP A 120 -1.61 -16.01 0.55
N GLY A 121 -2.66 -16.82 0.75
CA GLY A 121 -2.57 -18.22 1.15
C GLY A 121 -2.15 -18.43 2.61
N ASN A 122 -2.11 -17.37 3.42
CA ASN A 122 -1.62 -17.40 4.80
C ASN A 122 -2.75 -17.61 5.81
N LEU A 123 -3.97 -17.17 5.50
CA LEU A 123 -5.10 -17.22 6.40
C LEU A 123 -6.28 -17.93 5.76
N ARG A 124 -7.01 -18.68 6.58
CA ARG A 124 -8.29 -19.28 6.20
C ARG A 124 -9.43 -18.54 6.86
N TYR A 125 -10.41 -18.17 6.06
CA TYR A 125 -11.65 -17.55 6.51
C TYR A 125 -12.83 -18.49 6.31
N TYR A 126 -13.84 -18.37 7.17
CA TYR A 126 -15.07 -19.14 7.18
C TYR A 126 -16.22 -18.15 7.02
N PHE A 127 -17.04 -18.35 5.98
CA PHE A 127 -18.15 -17.46 5.68
C PHE A 127 -19.43 -17.90 6.41
N CYS A 128 -20.06 -17.02 7.17
CA CYS A 128 -21.35 -17.30 7.77
C CYS A 128 -22.48 -16.65 6.95
N HIS A 129 -23.38 -17.46 6.37
CA HIS A 129 -24.56 -16.95 5.64
C HIS A 129 -25.57 -16.22 6.54
N ASN A 130 -25.55 -16.48 7.84
CA ASN A 130 -26.50 -15.91 8.78
C ASN A 130 -26.13 -14.46 9.13
N CYS A 131 -24.87 -14.19 9.45
CA CYS A 131 -24.39 -12.83 9.76
C CYS A 131 -23.72 -12.12 8.58
N GLY A 132 -23.42 -12.83 7.48
CA GLY A 132 -22.82 -12.26 6.27
C GLY A 132 -21.32 -11.92 6.38
N GLU A 133 -20.61 -12.47 7.37
CA GLU A 133 -19.21 -12.12 7.62
C GLU A 133 -18.22 -13.28 7.42
N TYR A 134 -16.99 -12.92 7.03
CA TYR A 134 -15.82 -13.79 7.04
C TYR A 134 -15.07 -13.71 8.36
N ARG A 135 -14.89 -14.87 9.01
CA ARG A 135 -14.19 -15.02 10.29
C ARG A 135 -13.06 -16.04 10.19
N THR A 136 -12.01 -15.89 11.00
CA THR A 136 -10.94 -16.90 11.08
C THR A 136 -11.45 -18.15 11.80
N GLU A 137 -10.68 -19.24 11.78
CA GLU A 137 -11.07 -20.49 12.46
C GLU A 137 -11.41 -20.30 13.93
N SER A 138 -10.64 -19.49 14.65
CA SER A 138 -10.85 -19.15 16.06
C SER A 138 -12.08 -18.28 16.33
N GLU A 139 -12.59 -17.58 15.32
CA GLU A 139 -13.70 -16.63 15.43
C GLU A 139 -14.95 -17.09 14.67
N LYS A 140 -14.95 -18.29 14.09
CA LYS A 140 -16.02 -18.73 13.18
C LYS A 140 -17.33 -18.88 13.94
N CYS A 141 -18.42 -18.57 13.25
CA CYS A 141 -19.75 -18.87 13.77
C CYS A 141 -19.94 -20.39 13.88
N GLN A 142 -20.81 -20.81 14.79
CA GLN A 142 -21.11 -22.23 15.02
C GLN A 142 -22.57 -22.58 14.69
N GLY A 143 -23.41 -21.57 14.44
CA GLY A 143 -24.81 -21.77 14.08
C GLY A 143 -24.97 -22.49 12.74
N LYS A 144 -26.00 -23.33 12.65
CA LYS A 144 -26.42 -23.95 11.38
C LYS A 144 -26.91 -22.88 10.40
N ARG A 145 -26.84 -23.17 9.10
CA ARG A 145 -27.41 -22.31 8.07
C ARG A 145 -28.92 -22.17 8.27
N ILE A 146 -29.42 -20.94 8.21
CA ILE A 146 -30.85 -20.64 8.20
C ILE A 146 -31.33 -20.66 6.75
N ASP A 147 -32.34 -21.49 6.48
CA ASP A 147 -33.03 -21.61 5.21
C ASP A 147 -34.50 -21.19 5.36
N SER A 148 -35.26 -21.13 4.26
CA SER A 148 -36.66 -20.66 4.27
C SER A 148 -37.56 -21.45 5.22
N ASP A 149 -37.24 -22.73 5.44
CA ASP A 149 -38.07 -23.69 6.14
C ASP A 149 -37.63 -23.88 7.60
N THR A 150 -36.61 -23.15 8.05
CA THR A 150 -36.08 -23.23 9.42
C THR A 150 -37.09 -22.64 10.42
N LYS A 151 -37.39 -23.38 11.49
CA LYS A 151 -38.37 -22.94 12.50
C LYS A 151 -37.84 -21.72 13.27
N LYS A 152 -38.74 -20.82 13.70
CA LYS A 152 -38.36 -19.59 14.44
C LYS A 152 -37.42 -19.83 15.65
N ALA A 153 -37.64 -20.91 16.41
CA ALA A 153 -36.78 -21.26 17.54
C ALA A 153 -35.36 -21.65 17.10
N GLU A 154 -35.24 -22.42 16.03
CA GLU A 154 -33.96 -22.83 15.43
C GLU A 154 -33.24 -21.63 14.79
N VAL A 155 -33.98 -20.67 14.22
CA VAL A 155 -33.44 -19.40 13.73
C VAL A 155 -32.79 -18.61 14.87
N ALA A 156 -33.49 -18.48 16.01
CA ALA A 156 -32.96 -17.76 17.17
C ALA A 156 -31.69 -18.42 17.72
N GLU A 157 -31.67 -19.75 17.82
CA GLU A 157 -30.50 -20.53 18.24
C GLU A 157 -29.32 -20.36 17.27
N ALA A 158 -29.56 -20.48 15.96
CA ALA A 158 -28.54 -20.33 14.93
C ALA A 158 -27.94 -18.90 14.91
N LEU A 159 -28.76 -17.87 15.16
CA LEU A 159 -28.30 -16.49 15.29
C LEU A 159 -27.53 -16.26 16.60
N ALA A 160 -27.92 -16.87 17.71
CA ALA A 160 -27.20 -16.78 18.98
C ALA A 160 -25.78 -17.38 18.90
N LEU A 161 -25.60 -18.39 18.05
CA LEU A 161 -24.30 -19.01 17.75
C LEU A 161 -23.51 -18.30 16.64
N CYS A 162 -24.02 -17.20 16.10
CA CYS A 162 -23.22 -16.31 15.28
C CYS A 162 -22.23 -15.56 16.16
N ALA A 163 -21.00 -15.44 15.67
CA ALA A 163 -20.01 -14.58 16.31
C ALA A 163 -20.60 -13.18 16.44
N LYS A 164 -20.59 -12.63 17.65
CA LYS A 164 -21.02 -11.24 17.90
C LYS A 164 -20.28 -10.30 16.93
N PRO A 165 -20.88 -9.16 16.58
CA PRO A 165 -20.20 -8.12 15.80
C PRO A 165 -18.81 -7.91 16.39
N ARG A 166 -17.78 -7.84 15.54
CA ARG A 166 -16.42 -7.54 16.01
C ARG A 166 -16.53 -6.30 16.89
N ARG A 167 -15.92 -6.34 18.09
CA ARG A 167 -15.88 -5.26 19.07
C ARG A 167 -16.05 -3.90 18.38
N GLU A 168 -17.01 -3.11 18.83
CA GLU A 168 -17.12 -1.73 18.37
C GLU A 168 -15.77 -1.05 18.51
N ARG A 169 -15.36 -0.30 17.49
CA ARG A 169 -14.12 0.46 17.54
C ARG A 169 -14.13 1.35 18.78
N GLN A 170 -13.07 1.32 19.56
CA GLN A 170 -12.96 2.11 20.79
C GLN A 170 -11.84 3.13 20.70
N GLY A 171 -12.07 4.30 21.29
CA GLY A 171 -11.08 5.35 21.47
C GLY A 171 -10.40 5.76 20.16
N ILE A 172 -9.08 5.58 20.09
CA ILE A 172 -8.23 6.00 18.97
C ILE A 172 -8.63 5.37 17.63
N GLU A 173 -9.25 4.17 17.63
CA GLU A 173 -9.70 3.50 16.40
C GLU A 173 -10.81 4.26 15.64
N ASN A 174 -11.53 5.15 16.33
CA ASN A 174 -12.58 5.97 15.74
C ASN A 174 -12.06 7.27 15.12
N LEU A 175 -10.79 7.61 15.37
CA LEU A 175 -10.23 8.84 14.85
C LEU A 175 -10.07 8.77 13.32
N PRO A 176 -10.31 9.88 12.61
CA PRO A 176 -10.01 9.97 11.19
C PRO A 176 -8.53 9.66 10.91
N VAL A 177 -8.25 9.03 9.77
CA VAL A 177 -6.89 8.60 9.37
C VAL A 177 -5.86 9.74 9.42
N HIS A 178 -6.26 10.97 9.07
CA HIS A 178 -5.35 12.13 9.12
C HIS A 178 -5.00 12.54 10.56
N ILE A 179 -5.92 12.38 11.51
CA ILE A 179 -5.65 12.60 12.94
C ILE A 179 -4.73 11.50 13.46
N LEU A 180 -4.98 10.24 13.10
CA LEU A 180 -4.10 9.12 13.43
C LEU A 180 -2.68 9.31 12.88
N ALA A 181 -2.55 9.82 11.66
CA ALA A 181 -1.25 10.12 11.06
C ALA A 181 -0.53 11.24 11.84
N LYS A 182 -1.24 12.30 12.25
CA LYS A 182 -0.70 13.38 13.07
C LYS A 182 -0.31 12.92 14.48
N ILE A 183 -1.09 12.05 15.11
CA ILE A 183 -0.70 11.43 16.39
C ILE A 183 0.57 10.60 16.18
N SER A 184 0.59 9.78 15.15
CA SER A 184 1.73 8.92 14.83
C SER A 184 3.01 9.73 14.57
N SER A 185 2.93 10.94 14.00
CA SER A 185 4.11 11.77 13.75
C SER A 185 4.77 12.32 15.03
N PHE A 186 4.08 12.30 16.18
CA PHE A 186 4.66 12.65 17.48
C PHE A 186 5.19 11.44 18.26
N LEU A 187 4.96 10.23 17.75
CA LEU A 187 5.36 8.99 18.41
C LEU A 187 6.66 8.45 17.82
N GLY A 188 7.45 7.75 18.64
CA GLY A 188 8.60 6.99 18.17
C GLY A 188 8.18 5.87 17.22
N PHE A 189 9.09 5.42 16.35
CA PHE A 189 8.74 4.37 15.37
C PHE A 189 8.28 3.07 16.05
N THR A 190 8.90 2.69 17.16
CA THR A 190 8.49 1.54 17.98
C THR A 190 7.04 1.66 18.47
N ASP A 191 6.65 2.82 18.97
CA ASP A 191 5.29 3.06 19.47
C ASP A 191 4.27 3.01 18.35
N VAL A 192 4.64 3.49 17.16
CA VAL A 192 3.78 3.40 15.97
C VAL A 192 3.64 1.97 15.46
N LEU A 193 4.70 1.15 15.58
CA LEU A 193 4.61 -0.29 15.33
C LEU A 193 3.68 -0.98 16.34
N HIS A 194 3.79 -0.65 17.62
CA HIS A 194 2.88 -1.17 18.66
C HIS A 194 1.45 -0.71 18.42
N LEU A 195 1.23 0.57 18.08
CA LEU A 195 -0.09 1.09 17.73
C LEU A 195 -0.71 0.32 16.57
N ALA A 196 0.06 0.02 15.52
CA ALA A 196 -0.39 -0.82 14.40
C ALA A 196 -0.66 -2.28 14.79
N GLN A 197 -0.22 -2.75 15.96
CA GLN A 197 -0.43 -4.10 16.45
C GLN A 197 -1.57 -4.22 17.48
N VAL A 198 -1.99 -3.09 18.08
CA VAL A 198 -3.06 -3.05 19.10
C VAL A 198 -4.37 -3.64 18.61
N SER A 199 -4.75 -3.37 17.35
CA SER A 199 -5.96 -3.94 16.75
C SER A 199 -5.81 -4.11 15.25
N ARG A 200 -6.65 -4.98 14.66
CA ARG A 200 -6.69 -5.17 13.20
C ARG A 200 -7.06 -3.89 12.46
N THR A 201 -7.94 -3.06 13.02
CA THR A 201 -8.31 -1.75 12.45
C THR A 201 -7.09 -0.85 12.34
N LEU A 202 -6.31 -0.75 13.41
CA LEU A 202 -5.08 0.04 13.42
C LEU A 202 -4.01 -0.60 12.53
N ASN A 203 -3.92 -1.92 12.46
CA ASN A 203 -3.00 -2.61 11.54
C ASN A 203 -3.26 -2.27 10.07
N ASP A 204 -4.53 -2.14 9.69
CA ASP A 204 -4.92 -1.81 8.32
C ASP A 204 -4.84 -0.30 8.03
N THR A 205 -4.92 0.54 9.07
CA THR A 205 -5.00 2.00 8.93
C THR A 205 -3.66 2.67 9.12
N VAL A 206 -2.92 2.28 10.15
CA VAL A 206 -1.62 2.83 10.52
C VAL A 206 -0.59 2.38 9.50
N LYS A 207 0.14 3.34 8.94
CA LYS A 207 1.16 3.07 7.92
C LYS A 207 2.52 3.54 8.43
N PRO A 208 3.19 2.76 9.31
CA PRO A 208 4.45 3.18 9.94
C PRO A 208 5.50 3.59 8.90
N ASN A 209 5.59 2.84 7.79
CA ASN A 209 6.54 3.08 6.71
C ASN A 209 6.21 4.28 5.80
N GLN A 210 5.06 4.93 6.00
CA GLN A 210 4.66 6.11 5.22
C GLN A 210 4.52 7.35 6.11
N TRP A 211 4.11 7.18 7.36
CA TRP A 211 3.81 8.29 8.26
C TRP A 211 5.01 8.73 9.10
N ILE A 212 5.98 7.84 9.29
CA ILE A 212 7.15 8.14 10.13
C ILE A 212 8.33 8.55 9.24
N PRO A 213 9.03 9.65 9.59
CA PRO A 213 10.22 10.09 8.87
C PRO A 213 11.24 8.97 8.67
N LEU A 214 11.98 9.04 7.56
CA LEU A 214 12.92 7.99 7.18
C LEU A 214 14.03 7.80 8.23
N HIS A 215 14.55 8.88 8.81
CA HIS A 215 15.64 8.82 9.78
C HIS A 215 15.23 8.10 11.06
N ALA A 216 14.02 8.36 11.60
CA ALA A 216 13.51 7.68 12.79
C ALA A 216 13.29 6.17 12.55
N ARG A 217 12.82 5.80 11.34
CA ARG A 217 12.67 4.39 10.94
C ARG A 217 14.03 3.69 10.79
N TYR A 218 15.00 4.40 10.23
CA TYR A 218 16.36 3.89 10.07
C TYR A 218 17.02 3.69 11.44
N GLN A 219 16.90 4.68 12.33
CA GLN A 219 17.45 4.60 13.67
C GLN A 219 16.94 3.36 14.41
N TYR A 220 15.65 3.05 14.33
CA TYR A 220 15.11 1.82 14.94
C TYR A 220 15.80 0.54 14.45
N VAL A 221 15.99 0.36 13.14
CA VAL A 221 16.64 -0.85 12.62
C VAL A 221 18.15 -0.85 12.83
N HIS A 222 18.76 0.33 12.84
CA HIS A 222 20.19 0.50 13.09
C HIS A 222 20.54 0.23 14.55
N GLU A 223 19.72 0.70 15.49
CA GLU A 223 19.86 0.37 16.92
C GLU A 223 19.75 -1.13 17.18
N LYS A 224 18.87 -1.84 16.44
CA LYS A 224 18.82 -3.30 16.53
C LYS A 224 20.16 -3.93 16.13
N TRP A 225 20.81 -3.41 15.10
CA TRP A 225 22.13 -3.90 14.68
C TRP A 225 23.20 -3.61 15.74
N THR A 226 23.33 -2.35 16.15
CA THR A 226 24.43 -1.91 17.02
C THR A 226 24.32 -2.45 18.44
N LYS A 227 23.10 -2.55 19.00
CA LYS A 227 22.89 -3.02 20.38
C LYS A 227 22.81 -4.53 20.49
N ASP A 228 22.13 -5.20 19.56
CA ASP A 228 21.76 -6.61 19.75
C ASP A 228 22.58 -7.58 18.88
N VAL A 229 23.23 -7.08 17.82
CA VAL A 229 23.82 -7.93 16.78
C VAL A 229 25.32 -7.74 16.62
N GLN A 230 25.82 -6.50 16.62
CA GLN A 230 27.22 -6.20 16.28
C GLN A 230 28.26 -6.92 17.14
N ASN A 231 27.96 -7.16 18.43
CA ASN A 231 28.85 -7.85 19.36
C ASN A 231 28.49 -9.34 19.56
N THR A 232 27.48 -9.83 18.84
CA THR A 232 27.02 -11.22 18.91
C THR A 232 27.78 -12.05 17.88
N LYS A 233 28.27 -13.24 18.26
CA LYS A 233 28.88 -14.17 17.30
C LYS A 233 27.94 -14.41 16.12
N PHE A 234 28.45 -14.29 14.90
CA PHE A 234 27.62 -14.24 13.69
C PHE A 234 26.65 -15.44 13.54
N ASP A 235 27.12 -16.63 13.91
CA ASP A 235 26.33 -17.87 13.88
C ASP A 235 25.12 -17.87 14.83
N LYS A 236 25.16 -17.04 15.88
CA LYS A 236 24.10 -16.89 16.87
C LYS A 236 23.06 -15.84 16.48
N ILE A 237 23.26 -15.11 15.39
CA ILE A 237 22.33 -14.07 14.94
C ILE A 237 21.09 -14.72 14.31
N SER A 238 19.96 -14.61 15.00
CA SER A 238 18.68 -15.20 14.55
C SER A 238 17.89 -14.31 13.60
N ALA A 239 18.12 -12.99 13.65
CA ALA A 239 17.35 -12.00 12.90
C ALA A 239 18.24 -10.83 12.46
N PHE A 240 17.92 -10.30 11.28
CA PHE A 240 18.62 -9.18 10.67
C PHE A 240 17.64 -8.05 10.32
N PRO A 241 18.10 -6.78 10.36
CA PRO A 241 17.32 -5.64 9.86
C PRO A 241 17.29 -5.59 8.33
N CYS A 242 16.14 -5.22 7.77
CA CYS A 242 16.00 -4.82 6.37
C CYS A 242 15.89 -3.30 6.28
N TYR A 243 16.84 -2.66 5.60
CA TYR A 243 16.94 -1.20 5.52
C TYR A 243 16.06 -0.55 4.44
N VAL A 244 15.43 -1.37 3.60
CA VAL A 244 14.46 -0.90 2.61
C VAL A 244 13.10 -0.64 3.28
N CYS A 245 12.60 -1.64 4.01
CA CYS A 245 11.28 -1.61 4.64
C CYS A 245 11.32 -1.33 6.16
N CYS A 246 12.51 -1.10 6.72
CA CYS A 246 12.77 -0.79 8.12
C CYS A 246 12.11 -1.78 9.09
N ARG A 247 12.27 -3.10 8.82
CA ARG A 247 11.72 -4.19 9.64
C ARG A 247 12.79 -5.22 9.95
N ILE A 248 12.63 -5.88 11.09
CA ILE A 248 13.51 -6.97 11.55
C ILE A 248 12.89 -8.29 11.11
N TYR A 249 13.69 -9.14 10.46
CA TYR A 249 13.24 -10.44 9.98
C TYR A 249 14.21 -11.56 10.37
N PRO A 250 13.72 -12.81 10.50
CA PRO A 250 14.61 -13.97 10.69
C PRO A 250 15.61 -14.12 9.55
N LYS A 251 16.80 -14.69 9.83
CA LYS A 251 17.90 -14.93 8.86
C LYS A 251 17.42 -15.53 7.52
N LYS A 252 16.51 -16.51 7.56
CA LYS A 252 15.89 -17.16 6.37
C LYS A 252 15.10 -16.25 5.43
N LYS A 253 14.89 -14.97 5.80
CA LYS A 253 14.22 -13.98 4.95
C LYS A 253 15.20 -13.13 4.15
N PHE A 254 16.49 -13.46 4.17
CA PHE A 254 17.56 -12.78 3.44
C PHE A 254 18.30 -13.80 2.56
N THR A 255 18.82 -13.32 1.43
CA THR A 255 19.68 -14.13 0.55
C THR A 255 21.04 -14.36 1.21
N GLU A 256 21.64 -15.53 0.97
CA GLU A 256 23.00 -15.86 1.45
C GLU A 256 24.01 -14.77 1.09
N LYS A 257 24.03 -14.31 -0.17
CA LYS A 257 24.88 -13.19 -0.62
C LYS A 257 24.85 -11.94 0.28
N HIS A 258 23.67 -11.58 0.82
CA HIS A 258 23.56 -10.41 1.70
C HIS A 258 24.06 -10.73 3.11
N ILE A 259 23.86 -11.96 3.58
CA ILE A 259 24.37 -12.44 4.86
C ILE A 259 25.90 -12.48 4.82
N ASP A 260 26.48 -13.06 3.77
CA ASP A 260 27.94 -13.19 3.60
C ASP A 260 28.60 -11.80 3.50
N MET A 261 28.00 -10.90 2.71
CA MET A 261 28.48 -9.52 2.58
C MET A 261 28.57 -8.81 3.94
N VAL A 262 27.58 -8.98 4.82
CA VAL A 262 27.59 -8.37 6.16
C VAL A 262 28.58 -9.06 7.09
N GLN A 263 28.78 -10.37 6.93
CA GLN A 263 29.77 -11.12 7.69
C GLN A 263 31.19 -10.66 7.36
N GLU A 264 31.49 -10.47 6.07
CA GLU A 264 32.79 -10.04 5.57
C GLU A 264 33.03 -8.54 5.77
N THR A 265 31.98 -7.73 5.56
CA THR A 265 32.04 -6.25 5.62
C THR A 265 30.87 -5.68 6.43
N PRO A 266 30.95 -5.71 7.78
CA PRO A 266 29.87 -5.25 8.66
C PRO A 266 29.40 -3.81 8.39
N GLU A 267 30.27 -2.95 7.89
CA GLU A 267 29.95 -1.55 7.55
C GLU A 267 28.93 -1.44 6.40
N THR A 268 28.77 -2.48 5.58
CA THR A 268 27.79 -2.52 4.50
C THR A 268 26.39 -2.95 4.97
N ILE A 269 26.18 -3.11 6.29
CA ILE A 269 24.92 -3.56 6.88
C ILE A 269 23.70 -2.79 6.39
N TRP A 270 23.82 -1.49 6.16
CA TRP A 270 22.74 -0.63 5.67
C TRP A 270 22.25 -1.01 4.27
N LYS A 271 23.01 -1.83 3.53
CA LYS A 271 22.61 -2.42 2.24
C LYS A 271 21.76 -3.68 2.40
N MET A 272 21.55 -4.21 3.60
CA MET A 272 20.74 -5.42 3.82
C MET A 272 19.28 -5.27 3.40
N ARG A 273 18.79 -6.27 2.65
CA ARG A 273 17.43 -6.30 2.11
C ARG A 273 16.82 -7.68 2.28
N CYS A 274 15.58 -7.75 2.78
CA CYS A 274 14.84 -9.00 2.81
C CYS A 274 14.44 -9.43 1.38
N HIS A 275 14.21 -10.73 1.16
CA HIS A 275 13.79 -11.31 -0.13
C HIS A 275 12.62 -10.56 -0.74
N HIS A 276 11.65 -10.18 0.08
CA HIS A 276 10.47 -9.46 -0.39
C HIS A 276 10.82 -8.08 -0.97
N CYS A 277 11.73 -7.34 -0.34
CA CYS A 277 12.19 -6.05 -0.86
C CYS A 277 13.05 -6.22 -2.12
N VAL A 278 13.91 -7.25 -2.16
CA VAL A 278 14.70 -7.59 -3.36
C VAL A 278 13.77 -7.90 -4.53
N TRP A 279 12.78 -8.76 -4.32
CA TRP A 279 11.77 -9.09 -5.32
C TRP A 279 11.05 -7.83 -5.79
N ARG A 280 10.55 -6.98 -4.88
CA ARG A 280 9.87 -5.73 -5.25
C ARG A 280 10.73 -4.78 -6.07
N MET A 281 12.03 -4.70 -5.80
CA MET A 281 12.96 -3.92 -6.61
C MET A 281 13.19 -4.51 -8.00
N GLY A 282 13.11 -5.85 -8.11
CA GLY A 282 13.33 -6.59 -9.35
C GLY A 282 12.11 -6.71 -10.27
N ILE A 283 10.89 -6.36 -9.80
CA ILE A 283 9.66 -6.43 -10.61
C ILE A 283 9.79 -5.63 -11.92
N SER A 284 10.36 -4.42 -11.82
CA SER A 284 10.49 -3.50 -12.94
C SER A 284 11.62 -2.52 -12.65
N PRO A 285 12.33 -2.01 -13.67
CA PRO A 285 13.16 -0.82 -13.55
C PRO A 285 12.42 0.37 -12.90
N MET A 286 11.10 0.45 -13.15
CA MET A 286 10.18 1.49 -12.66
C MET A 286 9.59 1.20 -11.27
N SER A 287 10.08 0.18 -10.58
CA SER A 287 9.63 -0.13 -9.22
C SER A 287 9.83 1.06 -8.29
N VAL A 288 8.74 1.54 -7.66
CA VAL A 288 8.82 2.65 -6.69
C VAL A 288 9.79 2.32 -5.57
N VAL A 289 9.84 1.05 -5.13
CA VAL A 289 10.78 0.61 -4.09
C VAL A 289 12.23 0.75 -4.55
N ARG A 290 12.52 0.43 -5.81
CA ARG A 290 13.85 0.58 -6.42
C ARG A 290 14.24 2.04 -6.54
N ILE A 291 13.35 2.87 -7.07
CA ILE A 291 13.55 4.31 -7.24
C ILE A 291 13.77 4.98 -5.88
N GLU A 292 12.87 4.74 -4.92
CA GLU A 292 12.95 5.29 -3.57
C GLU A 292 14.21 4.86 -2.83
N HIS A 293 14.70 3.64 -3.07
CA HIS A 293 15.94 3.19 -2.43
C HIS A 293 17.19 3.78 -3.09
N ARG A 294 17.19 3.97 -4.42
CA ARG A 294 18.30 4.62 -5.14
C ARG A 294 18.47 6.09 -4.76
N ARG A 295 17.38 6.75 -4.38
CA ARG A 295 17.39 8.13 -3.88
C ARG A 295 17.96 8.28 -2.47
N ARG A 296 18.34 7.18 -1.80
CA ARG A 296 18.84 7.21 -0.42
C ARG A 296 20.36 7.16 -0.39
N GLU A 297 20.94 7.91 0.53
CA GLU A 297 22.37 7.89 0.83
C GLU A 297 22.59 7.87 2.35
N MET A 298 23.78 7.48 2.77
CA MET A 298 24.18 7.52 4.17
C MET A 298 24.74 8.91 4.48
N CYS A 299 24.25 9.53 5.55
CA CYS A 299 24.79 10.79 6.04
C CYS A 299 26.19 10.57 6.62
N GLU A 300 27.17 11.30 6.11
CA GLU A 300 28.57 11.21 6.55
C GLU A 300 28.75 11.63 8.01
N THR A 301 27.92 12.55 8.50
CA THR A 301 27.99 13.04 9.88
C THR A 301 27.49 12.03 10.91
N CYS A 302 26.28 11.49 10.71
CA CYS A 302 25.59 10.72 11.74
C CYS A 302 25.33 9.25 11.36
N GLY A 303 25.76 8.81 10.17
CA GLY A 303 25.54 7.45 9.68
C GLY A 303 24.07 7.09 9.40
N CYS A 304 23.15 8.05 9.51
CA CYS A 304 21.73 7.84 9.25
C CYS A 304 21.43 7.89 7.74
N ILE A 305 20.41 7.15 7.27
CA ILE A 305 19.96 7.28 5.89
C ILE A 305 19.16 8.57 5.69
N LYS A 306 19.50 9.31 4.64
CA LYS A 306 18.76 10.48 4.13
C LYS A 306 18.44 10.32 2.65
N TYR A 307 17.59 11.19 2.12
CA TYR A 307 17.46 11.33 0.68
C TYR A 307 18.63 12.14 0.13
N ALA A 308 19.09 11.78 -1.06
CA ALA A 308 20.16 12.49 -1.75
C ALA A 308 19.79 13.96 -1.90
N ARG A 309 20.74 14.86 -1.59
CA ARG A 309 20.56 16.33 -1.58
C ARG A 309 19.63 16.90 -0.50
N ASP A 310 18.92 16.07 0.26
CA ASP A 310 18.14 16.54 1.41
C ASP A 310 19.01 16.69 2.66
N THR A 311 18.60 17.58 3.56
CA THR A 311 19.15 17.68 4.91
C THR A 311 18.88 16.41 5.70
N CYS A 312 19.88 15.89 6.42
CA CYS A 312 19.69 14.71 7.24
C CYS A 312 18.72 15.02 8.40
N GLY A 313 17.56 14.33 8.44
CA GLY A 313 16.56 14.52 9.50
C GLY A 313 17.12 14.29 10.90
N ARG A 314 18.03 13.33 11.09
CA ARG A 314 18.67 13.09 12.40
C ARG A 314 19.63 14.21 12.79
N CYS A 315 20.41 14.74 11.85
CA CYS A 315 21.27 15.89 12.13
C CYS A 315 20.43 17.14 12.47
N LEU A 316 19.28 17.32 11.81
CA LEU A 316 18.37 18.40 12.14
C LEU A 316 17.81 18.28 13.56
N GLU A 317 17.42 17.07 13.98
CA GLU A 317 17.02 16.83 15.38
C GLU A 317 18.16 17.13 16.35
N LEU A 318 19.37 16.61 16.09
CA LEU A 318 20.54 16.86 16.94
C LEU A 318 20.90 18.35 17.00
N TYR A 319 20.69 19.11 15.92
CA TYR A 319 20.89 20.56 15.91
C TYR A 319 19.83 21.27 16.78
N ILE A 320 18.56 20.88 16.68
CA ILE A 320 17.47 21.42 17.51
C ILE A 320 17.71 21.09 19.00
N GLU A 321 18.24 19.90 19.28
CA GLU A 321 18.65 19.46 20.62
C GLU A 321 19.93 20.13 21.12
N GLY A 322 20.61 20.93 20.29
CA GLY A 322 21.86 21.62 20.64
C GLY A 322 23.09 20.71 20.73
N THR A 323 23.04 19.52 20.14
CA THR A 323 24.11 18.52 20.17
C THR A 323 25.14 18.71 19.04
N ILE A 324 24.77 19.37 17.94
CA ILE A 324 25.67 19.67 16.82
C ILE A 324 25.51 21.12 16.34
N ASP A 325 26.54 21.66 15.71
CA ASP A 325 26.54 23.03 15.18
C ASP A 325 25.93 23.12 13.78
N ARG A 326 25.46 24.32 13.40
CA ARG A 326 24.89 24.61 12.07
C ARG A 326 25.83 24.27 10.91
N LYS A 327 27.14 24.40 11.11
CA LYS A 327 28.16 24.05 10.10
C LYS A 327 28.17 22.56 9.77
N THR A 328 27.77 21.73 10.72
CA THR A 328 27.67 20.27 10.56
C THR A 328 26.41 19.87 9.79
N LEU A 329 25.36 20.71 9.82
CA LEU A 329 24.09 20.47 9.12
C LEU A 329 24.20 20.72 7.60
N HIS A 330 25.07 21.64 7.19
CA HIS A 330 25.31 22.04 5.79
C HIS A 330 26.80 22.06 5.49
N PRO A 331 27.41 20.94 5.05
CA PRO A 331 28.73 21.01 4.44
C PRO A 331 28.68 21.93 3.21
N GLN A 332 29.71 22.75 3.02
CA GLN A 332 29.77 23.74 1.92
C GLN A 332 29.51 23.08 0.57
N GLU A 333 28.74 23.76 -0.29
CA GLU A 333 28.41 23.33 -1.65
C GLU A 333 29.71 23.11 -2.45
N GLY A 334 30.12 21.85 -2.58
CA GLY A 334 31.10 21.41 -3.57
C GLY A 334 30.35 20.88 -4.80
N GLU A 335 30.78 21.33 -5.98
CA GLU A 335 30.25 20.94 -7.28
C GLU A 335 30.19 19.41 -7.43
N VAL A 336 28.97 18.86 -7.53
CA VAL A 336 28.77 17.45 -7.93
C VAL A 336 27.79 17.43 -9.10
N GLU A 337 28.36 17.17 -10.28
CA GLU A 337 27.79 17.13 -11.62
C GLU A 337 26.44 16.37 -11.75
N GLU A 338 25.44 17.09 -12.26
CA GLU A 338 24.74 16.84 -13.53
C GLU A 338 24.31 15.41 -13.96
N SER A 339 24.14 14.44 -13.05
CA SER A 339 23.70 13.08 -13.42
C SER A 339 22.19 12.80 -13.26
N LEU A 340 21.43 13.67 -12.58
CA LEU A 340 20.02 13.42 -12.21
C LEU A 340 18.98 14.03 -13.16
N LEU A 341 19.30 15.14 -13.85
CA LEU A 341 18.40 15.77 -14.83
C LEU A 341 18.22 14.88 -16.09
N LEU A 342 19.22 14.06 -16.42
CA LEU A 342 19.13 13.04 -17.47
C LEU A 342 18.11 11.93 -17.16
N LEU A 343 17.88 11.61 -15.87
CA LEU A 343 16.92 10.58 -15.49
C LEU A 343 15.47 11.07 -15.56
N GLU A 344 15.19 12.30 -15.12
CA GLU A 344 13.86 12.92 -15.27
C GLU A 344 13.51 13.17 -16.75
N GLY A 345 14.49 13.45 -17.61
CA GLY A 345 14.30 13.49 -19.06
C GLY A 345 13.93 12.12 -19.68
N LEU A 346 14.56 11.03 -19.22
CA LEU A 346 14.21 9.66 -19.64
C LEU A 346 12.80 9.23 -19.16
N PHE A 347 12.35 9.74 -18.01
CA PHE A 347 10.99 9.47 -17.49
C PHE A 347 9.87 10.06 -18.36
N ILE A 348 10.15 11.14 -19.11
CA ILE A 348 9.16 11.77 -20.00
C ILE A 348 9.17 11.08 -21.38
N GLN A 349 10.36 10.78 -21.93
CA GLN A 349 10.49 10.15 -23.24
C GLN A 349 9.91 8.73 -23.32
N GLU A 350 10.10 7.86 -22.31
CA GLU A 350 9.57 6.49 -22.38
C GLU A 350 8.04 6.41 -22.23
N ILE A 351 7.42 7.41 -21.59
CA ILE A 351 5.95 7.50 -21.50
C ILE A 351 5.37 7.97 -22.84
N GLU A 352 6.02 8.92 -23.50
CA GLU A 352 5.61 9.41 -24.83
C GLU A 352 5.81 8.35 -25.93
N GLU A 353 6.92 7.59 -25.92
CA GLU A 353 7.17 6.50 -26.88
C GLU A 353 6.23 5.29 -26.70
N GLY A 354 5.79 5.02 -25.45
CA GLY A 354 4.81 3.98 -25.15
C GLY A 354 3.40 4.31 -25.67
N ASP A 355 3.00 5.59 -25.55
CA ASP A 355 1.72 6.09 -26.08
C ASP A 355 1.70 6.22 -27.61
N GLU A 356 2.85 6.48 -28.25
CA GLU A 356 2.95 6.50 -29.72
C GLU A 356 2.93 5.09 -30.34
N LYS A 357 3.56 4.09 -29.71
CA LYS A 357 3.49 2.69 -30.19
C LYS A 357 2.08 2.10 -30.07
N GLY A 358 1.35 2.40 -28.98
CA GLY A 358 -0.05 1.99 -28.83
C GLY A 358 -0.99 2.61 -29.88
N LYS A 359 -0.66 3.80 -30.41
CA LYS A 359 -1.40 4.44 -31.51
C LYS A 359 -1.01 3.94 -32.90
N ARG A 360 0.23 3.47 -33.11
CA ARG A 360 0.63 2.86 -34.39
C ARG A 360 0.07 1.45 -34.57
N ASP A 361 0.04 0.65 -33.51
CA ASP A 361 -0.47 -0.74 -33.60
C ASP A 361 -2.00 -0.81 -33.77
N SER A 362 -2.72 0.29 -33.52
CA SER A 362 -4.18 0.40 -33.74
C SER A 362 -4.55 0.92 -35.13
N LEU A 363 -3.60 1.38 -35.94
CA LEU A 363 -3.82 1.83 -37.33
C LEU A 363 -3.49 0.75 -38.37
N ASP A 364 -2.73 -0.29 -38.02
CA ASP A 364 -2.27 -1.35 -38.96
C ASP A 364 -3.14 -2.63 -38.98
N SER A 365 -4.25 -2.68 -38.24
CA SER A 365 -5.19 -3.83 -38.29
C SER A 365 -6.40 -3.63 -39.22
N GLY A 366 -6.37 -2.57 -40.03
CA GLY A 366 -7.35 -2.34 -41.09
C GLY A 366 -6.94 -3.00 -42.41
N VAL A 367 -7.81 -3.89 -42.91
CA VAL A 367 -7.92 -4.39 -44.30
C VAL A 367 -7.18 -5.70 -44.63
N CYS A 368 -7.96 -6.79 -44.78
CA CYS A 368 -8.09 -7.57 -46.02
C CYS A 368 -9.04 -8.78 -45.80
N LEU A 369 -10.34 -8.56 -45.95
CA LEU A 369 -11.28 -9.62 -46.34
C LEU A 369 -11.43 -9.56 -47.87
N GLN A 370 -10.91 -10.56 -48.57
CA GLN A 370 -11.36 -10.89 -49.92
C GLN A 370 -11.61 -12.40 -50.03
N GLU A 371 -12.88 -12.69 -50.27
CA GLU A 371 -13.50 -13.71 -51.11
C GLU A 371 -12.87 -15.11 -51.21
N GLY A 372 -13.69 -16.09 -50.82
CA GLY A 372 -13.57 -17.52 -51.09
C GLY A 372 -14.85 -18.22 -50.63
#